data_AF-A0A662IR92-F1
#
_entry.id   AF-A0A662IR92-F1
#
_cell.length_a   1.000
_cell.length_b   1.000
_cell.length_c   1.000
_cell.angle_alpha   90.00
_cell.angle_beta   90.00
_cell.angle_gamma   90.00
#
_symmetry.space_group_name_H-M   'P 1'
#
loop_
_entity.id
_entity.type
_entity.pdbx_description
1 polymer ?
#
loop_
_entity_poly.entity_id
_entity_poly.type
_entity_poly.pdbx_seq_one_letter_code
_entity_poly.pdbx_strand_id
1 'polypeptide(L)'
;MSLDFDMLIKSLRQQKAKYHAKVLSTDAIEVNLFRAIDIEAQAMEWAWQLMPQFNFATFGLAIIFDIPPIELEPMNVDFKVELPSVEELLQGILVKTSWFDLSEEFPWLKEIPSTIFENYKPEYAYLMAQKKAVKGVYDQTRYDASYYDPTAMRDFLRSTLQKLYLERRTFDMLTKDVKDVADKVQLNLDVARTVFSRIASTVNAQRQSFILGYSVLGLSFLSRRGSEEAKVAFTDLDGIEREIGFKHVDHLQLGFYLGLTSLGYGYLLPRELIHKMPKKLLPTGFEVLGAPSFIDLVLRKVLRFRDTFAYNAFSFANYNKWEEQRSYHLSERADQWFRLQLLRYHLENIALGIARRYEDNPVKLRMYKSAVLQLLGYPAKRHKWGYKVYSSMSDEEFKGWWLEHWKKQGLNESILLEIYDRIKEWIKTWRTRKLEEGMRLRERRYQLAQALK
;
A
#
# COMPACT_ATOMS: atom_id res chain seq x y z
N MET A 1 23.42 -3.17 -34.73
CA MET A 1 23.72 -1.84 -34.19
C MET A 1 24.35 -2.05 -32.81
N SER A 2 25.67 -1.94 -32.69
CA SER A 2 26.37 -2.10 -31.42
C SER A 2 25.95 -0.99 -30.47
N LEU A 3 25.67 -1.33 -29.22
CA LEU A 3 25.47 -0.32 -28.17
C LEU A 3 26.77 0.45 -28.01
N ASP A 4 26.72 1.77 -28.17
CA ASP A 4 27.80 2.64 -27.72
C ASP A 4 27.76 2.67 -26.18
N PHE A 5 28.46 1.71 -25.58
CA PHE A 5 28.58 1.58 -24.14
C PHE A 5 29.19 2.82 -23.49
N ASP A 6 30.05 3.54 -24.20
CA ASP A 6 30.71 4.75 -23.69
C ASP A 6 29.71 5.90 -23.56
N MET A 7 28.82 6.08 -24.55
CA MET A 7 27.71 7.03 -24.43
C MET A 7 26.76 6.68 -23.28
N LEU A 8 26.44 5.39 -23.10
CA LEU A 8 25.56 4.96 -22.00
C LEU A 8 26.21 5.24 -20.64
N ILE A 9 27.48 4.88 -20.46
CA ILE A 9 28.23 5.12 -19.22
C ILE A 9 28.34 6.62 -18.93
N LYS A 10 28.63 7.43 -19.95
CA LYS A 10 28.69 8.90 -19.82
C LYS A 10 27.34 9.47 -19.38
N SER A 11 26.25 9.03 -19.99
CA SER A 11 24.89 9.43 -19.60
C SER A 11 24.57 9.02 -18.17
N LEU A 12 24.91 7.80 -17.76
CA LEU A 12 24.69 7.33 -16.39
C LEU A 12 25.49 8.12 -15.35
N ARG A 13 26.74 8.48 -15.66
CA ARG A 13 27.57 9.33 -14.79
C ARG A 13 26.95 10.72 -14.62
N GLN A 14 26.43 11.32 -15.70
CA GLN A 14 25.69 12.57 -15.62
C GLN A 14 24.43 12.44 -14.78
N GLN A 15 23.71 11.31 -14.90
CA GLN A 15 22.54 11.05 -14.06
C GLN A 15 22.90 10.86 -12.58
N LYS A 16 24.03 10.20 -12.27
CA LYS A 16 24.57 10.10 -10.89
C LYS A 16 24.83 11.49 -10.30
N ALA A 17 25.52 12.35 -11.05
CA ALA A 17 25.81 13.71 -10.62
C ALA A 17 24.51 14.52 -10.40
N LYS A 18 23.54 14.42 -11.31
CA LYS A 18 22.22 15.05 -11.18
C LYS A 18 21.43 14.53 -9.98
N TYR A 19 21.48 13.23 -9.70
CA TYR A 19 20.83 12.64 -8.53
C TYR A 19 21.41 13.19 -7.24
N HIS A 20 22.75 13.22 -7.13
CA HIS A 20 23.44 13.78 -5.97
C HIS A 20 23.09 15.25 -5.75
N ALA A 21 23.21 16.09 -6.78
CA ALA A 21 22.91 17.52 -6.70
C ALA A 21 21.43 17.85 -6.40
N LYS A 22 20.50 16.90 -6.58
CA LYS A 22 19.06 17.11 -6.33
C LYS A 22 18.56 16.53 -5.00
N VAL A 23 19.30 15.60 -4.41
CA VAL A 23 18.82 14.81 -3.27
C VAL A 23 19.83 14.72 -2.14
N LEU A 24 21.12 14.64 -2.46
CA LEU A 24 22.17 14.27 -1.51
C LEU A 24 23.11 15.41 -1.12
N SER A 25 23.20 16.49 -1.89
CA SER A 25 24.02 17.66 -1.53
C SER A 25 23.39 18.44 -0.38
N THR A 26 24.20 19.19 0.36
CA THR A 26 23.72 20.01 1.49
C THR A 26 22.63 20.98 1.07
N ASP A 27 22.84 21.73 -0.01
CA ASP A 27 21.83 22.64 -0.58
C ASP A 27 20.56 21.89 -0.99
N ALA A 28 20.68 20.67 -1.53
CA ALA A 28 19.52 19.89 -1.92
C ALA A 28 18.71 19.42 -0.71
N ILE A 29 19.36 19.04 0.38
CA ILE A 29 18.69 18.62 1.63
C ILE A 29 17.89 19.80 2.17
N GLU A 30 18.49 20.99 2.22
CA GLU A 30 17.85 22.22 2.69
C GLU A 30 16.66 22.62 1.79
N VAL A 31 16.87 22.66 0.47
CA VAL A 31 15.78 22.96 -0.48
C VAL A 31 14.65 21.93 -0.38
N ASN A 32 14.95 20.65 -0.21
CA ASN A 32 13.93 19.61 -0.05
C ASN A 32 13.19 19.72 1.28
N LEU A 33 13.85 20.18 2.35
CA LEU A 33 13.21 20.46 3.63
C LEU A 33 12.22 21.61 3.52
N PHE A 34 12.64 22.76 2.97
CA PHE A 34 11.73 23.89 2.76
C PHE A 34 10.57 23.52 1.84
N ARG A 35 10.82 22.79 0.75
CA ARG A 35 9.75 22.28 -0.10
C ARG A 35 8.80 21.34 0.63
N ALA A 36 9.30 20.50 1.53
CA ALA A 36 8.44 19.62 2.32
C ALA A 36 7.52 20.44 3.24
N ILE A 37 8.00 21.54 3.80
CA ILE A 37 7.18 22.47 4.60
C ILE A 37 6.17 23.19 3.68
N ASP A 38 6.61 23.71 2.53
CA ASP A 38 5.74 24.44 1.60
C ASP A 38 4.57 23.59 1.09
N ILE A 39 4.81 22.30 0.83
CA ILE A 39 3.78 21.36 0.33
C ILE A 39 3.04 20.62 1.46
N GLU A 40 3.37 20.88 2.73
CA GLU A 40 2.80 20.14 3.87
C GLU A 40 1.26 20.22 3.87
N ALA A 41 0.70 21.42 3.66
CA ALA A 41 -0.74 21.61 3.61
C ALA A 41 -1.43 20.76 2.54
N GLN A 42 -0.85 20.71 1.34
CA GLN A 42 -1.35 19.87 0.24
C GLN A 42 -1.21 18.37 0.56
N ALA A 43 -0.08 17.98 1.16
CA ALA A 43 0.13 16.60 1.59
C ALA A 43 -0.86 16.18 2.69
N MET A 44 -1.21 17.09 3.60
CA MET A 44 -2.22 16.85 4.63
C MET A 44 -3.61 16.70 4.04
N GLU A 45 -3.98 17.54 3.07
CA GLU A 45 -5.24 17.38 2.35
C GLU A 45 -5.35 15.98 1.73
N TRP A 46 -4.27 15.51 1.08
CA TRP A 46 -4.22 14.15 0.53
C TRP A 46 -4.26 13.07 1.61
N ALA A 47 -3.58 13.26 2.74
CA ALA A 47 -3.59 12.31 3.85
C ALA A 47 -5.02 12.14 4.41
N TRP A 48 -5.73 13.25 4.62
CA TRP A 48 -7.13 13.26 5.09
C TRP A 48 -8.10 12.64 4.08
N GLN A 49 -7.84 12.75 2.79
CA GLN A 49 -8.65 12.09 1.77
C GLN A 49 -8.35 10.59 1.69
N LEU A 50 -7.07 10.19 1.66
CA LEU A 50 -6.67 8.82 1.33
C LEU A 50 -6.63 7.90 2.55
N MET A 51 -6.10 8.34 3.69
CA MET A 51 -5.89 7.44 4.82
C MET A 51 -7.21 6.96 5.45
N PRO A 52 -8.22 7.82 5.70
CA PRO A 52 -9.48 7.37 6.27
C PRO A 52 -10.21 6.38 5.36
N GLN A 53 -10.39 6.68 4.07
CA GLN A 53 -11.15 5.78 3.19
C GLN A 53 -10.60 4.33 3.17
N PHE A 54 -9.27 4.15 3.11
CA PHE A 54 -8.68 2.81 3.10
C PHE A 54 -8.71 2.16 4.47
N ASN A 55 -8.39 2.88 5.55
CA ASN A 55 -8.42 2.29 6.90
C ASN A 55 -9.83 1.90 7.33
N PHE A 56 -10.85 2.71 7.00
CA PHE A 56 -12.24 2.41 7.33
C PHE A 56 -12.78 1.21 6.55
N ALA A 57 -12.50 1.13 5.25
CA ALA A 57 -12.85 -0.03 4.44
C ALA A 57 -12.15 -1.29 4.97
N THR A 58 -10.84 -1.19 5.24
CA THR A 58 -10.02 -2.26 5.80
C THR A 58 -10.56 -2.77 7.14
N PHE A 59 -11.04 -1.88 8.00
CA PHE A 59 -11.62 -2.25 9.29
C PHE A 59 -12.86 -3.14 9.14
N GLY A 60 -13.77 -2.79 8.21
CA GLY A 60 -14.91 -3.64 7.91
C GLY A 60 -14.49 -5.00 7.36
N LEU A 61 -13.50 -5.03 6.47
CA LEU A 61 -12.96 -6.27 5.90
C LEU A 61 -12.29 -7.15 6.96
N ALA A 62 -11.58 -6.56 7.94
CA ALA A 62 -10.96 -7.28 9.06
C ALA A 62 -11.99 -8.15 9.79
N ILE A 63 -13.17 -7.58 10.03
CA ILE A 63 -14.24 -8.24 10.79
C ILE A 63 -14.95 -9.29 9.94
N ILE A 64 -15.23 -8.98 8.67
CA ILE A 64 -15.93 -9.88 7.74
C ILE A 64 -15.09 -11.13 7.46
N PHE A 65 -13.79 -10.97 7.23
CA PHE A 65 -12.88 -12.08 6.91
C PHE A 65 -12.19 -12.69 8.13
N ASP A 66 -12.50 -12.20 9.34
CA ASP A 66 -11.85 -12.64 10.59
C ASP A 66 -10.31 -12.52 10.54
N ILE A 67 -9.81 -11.48 9.87
CA ILE A 67 -8.38 -11.18 9.75
C ILE A 67 -8.03 -10.09 10.76
N PRO A 68 -7.19 -10.35 11.78
CA PRO A 68 -6.80 -9.35 12.75
C PRO A 68 -6.36 -8.03 12.09
N PRO A 69 -6.86 -6.87 12.54
CA PRO A 69 -6.53 -5.57 11.97
C PRO A 69 -5.03 -5.33 11.77
N ILE A 70 -4.19 -5.79 12.71
CA ILE A 70 -2.73 -5.63 12.62
C ILE A 70 -2.08 -6.37 11.44
N GLU A 71 -2.75 -7.38 10.89
CA GLU A 71 -2.23 -8.10 9.72
C GLU A 71 -2.49 -7.33 8.43
N LEU A 72 -3.51 -6.47 8.41
CA LEU A 72 -3.89 -5.66 7.27
C LEU A 72 -2.89 -4.52 7.10
N GLU A 73 -2.20 -4.49 5.95
CA GLU A 73 -1.12 -3.54 5.72
C GLU A 73 -1.52 -2.06 5.87
N PRO A 74 -2.69 -1.59 5.38
CA PRO A 74 -3.10 -0.20 5.59
C PRO A 74 -3.15 0.20 7.07
N MET A 75 -3.51 -0.75 7.94
CA MET A 75 -3.60 -0.54 9.37
C MET A 75 -2.25 -0.64 10.07
N ASN A 76 -1.38 -1.55 9.64
CA ASN A 76 -0.05 -1.75 10.25
C ASN A 76 1.02 -0.78 9.70
N VAL A 77 0.80 -0.14 8.55
CA VAL A 77 1.79 0.79 8.00
C VAL A 77 1.81 2.07 8.81
N ASP A 78 2.77 2.15 9.71
CA ASP A 78 3.11 3.34 10.45
C ASP A 78 4.60 3.38 10.81
N PHE A 79 5.14 4.59 10.93
CA PHE A 79 6.56 4.81 11.12
C PHE A 79 6.83 5.73 12.30
N LYS A 80 7.83 5.36 13.09
CA LYS A 80 8.41 6.24 14.09
C LYS A 80 9.69 6.85 13.52
N VAL A 81 9.84 8.15 13.79
CA VAL A 81 11.04 8.89 13.45
C VAL A 81 11.79 9.21 14.74
N GLU A 82 13.08 8.87 14.78
CA GLU A 82 13.98 9.17 15.90
C GLU A 82 15.23 9.90 15.41
N LEU A 83 15.76 10.77 16.25
CA LEU A 83 17.02 11.45 15.98
C LEU A 83 18.20 10.47 16.11
N PRO A 84 19.21 10.59 15.24
CA PRO A 84 20.43 9.77 15.32
C PRO A 84 21.29 10.16 16.52
N SER A 85 22.14 9.24 16.99
CA SER A 85 23.25 9.60 17.89
C SER A 85 24.34 10.37 17.13
N VAL A 86 25.32 10.94 17.84
CA VAL A 86 26.45 11.66 17.21
C VAL A 86 27.25 10.73 16.31
N GLU A 87 27.51 9.50 16.74
CA GLU A 87 28.25 8.49 15.96
C GLU A 87 27.47 8.09 14.69
N GLU A 88 26.15 7.93 14.81
CA GLU A 88 25.26 7.64 13.69
C GLU A 88 25.26 8.80 12.67
N LEU A 89 25.18 10.04 13.17
CA LEU A 89 25.21 11.26 12.36
C LEU A 89 26.54 11.40 11.60
N LEU A 90 27.67 11.12 12.25
CA LEU A 90 29.00 11.12 11.62
C LEU A 90 29.11 10.09 10.49
N GLN A 91 28.37 8.97 10.58
CA GLN A 91 28.26 7.99 9.49
C GLN A 91 27.22 8.35 8.43
N GLY A 92 26.60 9.52 8.50
CA GLY A 92 25.63 10.01 7.51
C GLY A 92 24.21 9.47 7.75
N ILE A 93 23.90 8.94 8.93
CA ILE A 93 22.52 8.61 9.32
C ILE A 93 21.88 9.91 9.82
N LEU A 94 21.05 10.54 8.99
CA LEU A 94 20.42 11.82 9.31
C LEU A 94 19.16 11.63 10.17
N VAL A 95 18.47 10.51 9.97
CA VAL A 95 17.21 10.20 10.65
C VAL A 95 17.06 8.69 10.77
N LYS A 96 16.50 8.22 11.88
CA LYS A 96 16.14 6.81 12.07
C LYS A 96 14.65 6.63 11.83
N THR A 97 14.31 5.80 10.86
CA THR A 97 12.93 5.41 10.57
C THR A 97 12.76 3.94 10.92
N SER A 98 11.88 3.65 11.86
CA SER A 98 11.50 2.28 12.24
C SER A 98 10.00 2.07 12.05
N TRP A 99 9.61 0.82 11.84
CA TRP A 99 8.20 0.45 11.89
C TRP A 99 7.70 0.66 13.31
N PHE A 100 6.54 1.30 13.45
CA PHE A 100 5.85 1.42 14.72
C PHE A 100 4.74 0.38 14.78
N ASP A 101 4.82 -0.50 15.77
CA ASP A 101 3.75 -1.46 16.01
C ASP A 101 2.58 -0.75 16.69
N LEU A 102 1.54 -0.44 15.90
CA LEU A 102 0.32 0.19 16.40
C LEU A 102 -0.40 -0.65 17.47
N SER A 103 -0.11 -1.95 17.57
CA SER A 103 -0.67 -2.81 18.60
C SER A 103 -0.11 -2.55 20.00
N GLU A 104 0.99 -1.81 20.13
CA GLU A 104 1.48 -1.31 21.42
C GLU A 104 0.56 -0.22 21.98
N GLU A 105 0.04 0.66 21.11
CA GLU A 105 -0.88 1.75 21.48
C GLU A 105 -2.34 1.26 21.52
N PHE A 106 -2.70 0.34 20.62
CA PHE A 106 -4.04 -0.22 20.47
C PHE A 106 -4.00 -1.76 20.56
N PRO A 107 -3.95 -2.34 21.78
CA PRO A 107 -3.83 -3.79 21.97
C PRO A 107 -4.94 -4.60 21.30
N TRP A 108 -6.12 -4.01 21.14
CA TRP A 108 -7.27 -4.64 20.50
C TRP A 108 -7.05 -4.98 19.03
N LEU A 109 -6.02 -4.43 18.36
CA LEU A 109 -5.68 -4.74 16.97
C LEU A 109 -5.12 -6.16 16.77
N LYS A 110 -4.62 -6.80 17.82
CA LYS A 110 -3.96 -8.11 17.76
C LYS A 110 -4.92 -9.25 17.51
N GLU A 111 -6.12 -9.15 18.08
CA GLU A 111 -7.11 -10.21 18.09
C GLU A 111 -8.47 -9.67 17.71
N ILE A 112 -9.19 -10.43 16.90
CA ILE A 112 -10.52 -10.04 16.44
C ILE A 112 -11.55 -9.95 17.57
N PRO A 113 -11.61 -10.89 18.54
CA PRO A 113 -12.50 -10.74 19.69
C PRO A 113 -12.28 -9.40 20.40
N SER A 114 -11.03 -9.05 20.71
CA SER A 114 -10.68 -7.77 21.33
C SER A 114 -11.09 -6.58 20.46
N THR A 115 -10.86 -6.65 19.15
CA THR A 115 -11.31 -5.62 18.19
C THR A 115 -12.82 -5.41 18.29
N ILE A 116 -13.60 -6.49 18.38
CA ILE A 116 -15.06 -6.41 18.38
C ILE A 116 -15.58 -5.83 19.70
N PHE A 117 -15.13 -6.36 20.84
CA PHE A 117 -15.60 -5.89 22.14
C PHE A 117 -15.19 -4.45 22.46
N GLU A 118 -14.08 -3.99 21.89
CA GLU A 118 -13.63 -2.61 22.07
C GLU A 118 -14.43 -1.62 21.21
N ASN A 119 -14.77 -1.98 19.97
CA ASN A 119 -15.37 -1.05 19.01
C ASN A 119 -16.90 -1.12 18.91
N TYR A 120 -17.53 -2.22 19.31
CA TYR A 120 -18.99 -2.41 19.17
C TYR A 120 -19.70 -2.42 20.52
N LYS A 121 -20.97 -2.00 20.53
CA LYS A 121 -21.82 -2.11 21.73
C LYS A 121 -21.95 -3.59 22.13
N PRO A 122 -22.01 -3.91 23.45
CA PRO A 122 -22.04 -5.29 23.93
C PRO A 122 -23.13 -6.16 23.29
N GLU A 123 -24.33 -5.60 23.11
CA GLU A 123 -25.49 -6.28 22.51
C GLU A 123 -25.23 -6.83 21.11
N TYR A 124 -24.40 -6.13 20.31
CA TYR A 124 -24.01 -6.56 18.96
C TYR A 124 -22.71 -7.37 18.98
N ALA A 125 -21.77 -7.01 19.85
CA ALA A 125 -20.46 -7.64 19.96
C ALA A 125 -20.55 -9.16 20.19
N TYR A 126 -21.42 -9.60 21.11
CA TYR A 126 -21.59 -11.04 21.39
C TYR A 126 -22.11 -11.81 20.18
N LEU A 127 -23.10 -11.27 19.46
CA LEU A 127 -23.65 -11.90 18.27
C LEU A 127 -22.63 -11.98 17.13
N MET A 128 -21.83 -10.91 16.95
CA MET A 128 -20.76 -10.87 15.97
C MET A 128 -19.63 -11.85 16.30
N ALA A 129 -19.31 -12.04 17.58
CA ALA A 129 -18.30 -13.00 18.02
C ALA A 129 -18.73 -14.46 17.84
N GLN A 130 -20.02 -14.78 18.08
CA GLN A 130 -20.53 -16.15 17.98
C GLN A 130 -20.72 -16.65 16.55
N LYS A 131 -21.04 -15.77 15.59
CA LYS A 131 -21.33 -16.14 14.20
C LYS A 131 -20.07 -16.32 13.33
N LYS A 132 -18.89 -16.42 13.93
CA LYS A 132 -17.61 -16.50 13.22
C LYS A 132 -17.24 -17.93 12.87
N ALA A 133 -16.77 -18.13 11.64
CA ALA A 133 -15.98 -19.29 11.31
C ALA A 133 -14.57 -19.10 11.89
N VAL A 134 -14.03 -20.12 12.55
CA VAL A 134 -12.68 -20.06 13.14
C VAL A 134 -11.66 -20.47 12.09
N LYS A 135 -10.48 -19.83 12.05
CA LYS A 135 -9.43 -20.25 11.13
C LYS A 135 -9.00 -21.70 11.40
N GLY A 136 -8.94 -22.50 10.36
CA GLY A 136 -8.51 -23.90 10.42
C GLY A 136 -7.04 -24.02 10.75
N VAL A 137 -6.72 -24.73 11.84
CA VAL A 137 -5.38 -25.19 12.16
C VAL A 137 -5.41 -26.71 12.08
N TYR A 138 -4.55 -27.27 11.22
CA TYR A 138 -4.44 -28.70 11.01
C TYR A 138 -4.23 -29.39 12.37
N ASP A 139 -5.00 -30.44 12.64
CA ASP A 139 -5.04 -31.23 13.89
C ASP A 139 -5.47 -30.50 15.19
N GLN A 140 -5.95 -29.25 15.13
CA GLN A 140 -6.46 -28.52 16.31
C GLN A 140 -7.93 -28.13 16.19
N THR A 141 -8.35 -27.64 15.02
CA THR A 141 -9.71 -27.17 14.81
C THR A 141 -10.55 -28.26 14.18
N ARG A 142 -11.84 -28.35 14.55
CA ARG A 142 -12.75 -29.24 13.83
C ARG A 142 -12.90 -28.76 12.38
N TYR A 143 -12.68 -29.66 11.43
CA TYR A 143 -12.73 -29.38 9.99
C TYR A 143 -14.10 -28.88 9.51
N ASP A 144 -15.18 -29.17 10.25
CA ASP A 144 -16.56 -28.77 9.94
C ASP A 144 -16.92 -27.35 10.38
N ALA A 145 -16.10 -26.71 11.23
CA ALA A 145 -16.34 -25.38 11.79
C ALA A 145 -15.20 -24.39 11.49
N SER A 146 -14.33 -24.73 10.53
CA SER A 146 -13.14 -23.95 10.23
C SER A 146 -12.93 -23.63 8.75
N TYR A 147 -12.25 -22.52 8.46
CA TYR A 147 -11.92 -22.09 7.10
C TYR A 147 -10.41 -22.14 6.83
N TYR A 148 -10.01 -22.53 5.63
CA TYR A 148 -8.61 -22.62 5.21
C TYR A 148 -8.33 -21.62 4.08
N ASP A 149 -7.53 -20.59 4.38
CA ASP A 149 -7.17 -19.56 3.42
C ASP A 149 -5.78 -19.81 2.81
N PRO A 150 -5.68 -20.01 1.48
CA PRO A 150 -4.39 -19.98 0.79
C PRO A 150 -3.67 -18.65 1.02
N THR A 151 -2.35 -18.70 1.26
CA THR A 151 -1.54 -17.50 1.58
C THR A 151 -1.70 -16.38 0.55
N ALA A 152 -1.76 -16.72 -0.74
CA ALA A 152 -1.96 -15.75 -1.82
C ALA A 152 -3.33 -15.06 -1.76
N MET A 153 -4.39 -15.79 -1.37
CA MET A 153 -5.73 -15.25 -1.19
C MET A 153 -5.78 -14.26 -0.03
N ARG A 154 -5.16 -14.63 1.09
CA ARG A 154 -5.01 -13.75 2.25
C ARG A 154 -4.23 -12.48 1.88
N ASP A 155 -3.11 -12.60 1.16
CA ASP A 155 -2.32 -11.44 0.72
C ASP A 155 -3.04 -10.55 -0.30
N PHE A 156 -3.93 -11.14 -1.11
CA PHE A 156 -4.78 -10.38 -2.01
C PHE A 156 -5.76 -9.47 -1.24
N LEU A 157 -6.48 -10.03 -0.26
CA LEU A 157 -7.44 -9.31 0.60
C LEU A 157 -6.74 -8.31 1.53
N ARG A 158 -5.57 -8.69 2.06
CA ARG A 158 -4.82 -7.94 3.07
C ARG A 158 -4.22 -6.63 2.56
N SER A 159 -3.85 -6.57 1.29
CA SER A 159 -3.13 -5.40 0.78
C SER A 159 -3.23 -5.16 -0.73
N THR A 160 -3.29 -6.22 -1.54
CA THR A 160 -3.17 -6.09 -3.00
C THR A 160 -4.35 -5.35 -3.61
N LEU A 161 -5.58 -5.74 -3.27
CA LEU A 161 -6.78 -5.11 -3.85
C LEU A 161 -6.82 -3.60 -3.58
N GLN A 162 -6.56 -3.22 -2.34
CA GLN A 162 -6.53 -1.80 -1.94
C GLN A 162 -5.42 -1.04 -2.63
N LYS A 163 -4.28 -1.70 -2.84
CA LYS A 163 -3.14 -1.12 -3.56
C LYS A 163 -3.46 -0.89 -5.04
N LEU A 164 -4.11 -1.86 -5.69
CA LEU A 164 -4.58 -1.73 -7.07
C LEU A 164 -5.57 -0.56 -7.18
N TYR A 165 -6.52 -0.45 -6.24
CA TYR A 165 -7.48 0.64 -6.19
C TYR A 165 -6.79 2.02 -6.09
N LEU A 166 -5.71 2.13 -5.30
CA LEU A 166 -4.94 3.37 -5.14
C LEU A 166 -4.05 3.69 -6.36
N GLU A 167 -3.42 2.70 -6.99
CA GLU A 167 -2.42 2.95 -8.04
C GLU A 167 -3.01 3.12 -9.45
N ARG A 168 -4.22 2.61 -9.71
CA ARG A 168 -4.80 2.62 -11.06
C ARG A 168 -5.54 3.92 -11.37
N ARG A 169 -5.23 4.48 -12.55
CA ARG A 169 -5.75 5.79 -13.02
C ARG A 169 -7.13 5.70 -13.67
N THR A 170 -7.48 4.55 -14.23
CA THR A 170 -8.73 4.34 -14.98
C THR A 170 -9.44 3.11 -14.45
N PHE A 171 -10.76 3.22 -14.35
CA PHE A 171 -11.64 2.16 -13.85
C PHE A 171 -11.46 0.83 -14.61
N ASP A 172 -11.40 0.88 -15.94
CA ASP A 172 -11.25 -0.31 -16.78
C ASP A 172 -9.97 -1.11 -16.53
N MET A 173 -8.87 -0.43 -16.21
CA MET A 173 -7.62 -1.11 -15.89
C MET A 173 -7.70 -1.75 -14.50
N LEU A 174 -8.36 -1.07 -13.57
CA LEU A 174 -8.55 -1.55 -12.21
C LEU A 174 -9.41 -2.83 -12.20
N THR A 175 -10.56 -2.83 -12.87
CA THR A 175 -11.46 -3.99 -12.89
C THR A 175 -10.80 -5.20 -13.55
N LYS A 176 -10.08 -4.99 -14.66
CA LYS A 176 -9.31 -6.05 -15.33
C LYS A 176 -8.24 -6.64 -14.42
N ASP A 177 -7.41 -5.81 -13.80
CA ASP A 177 -6.36 -6.32 -12.93
C ASP A 177 -6.90 -7.04 -11.70
N VAL A 178 -8.01 -6.58 -11.13
CA VAL A 178 -8.66 -7.25 -9.99
C VAL A 178 -9.19 -8.62 -10.41
N LYS A 179 -9.87 -8.74 -11.55
CA LYS A 179 -10.36 -10.02 -12.09
C LYS A 179 -9.19 -10.97 -12.39
N ASP A 180 -8.15 -10.47 -13.05
CA ASP A 180 -6.98 -11.26 -13.41
C ASP A 180 -6.24 -11.83 -12.19
N VAL A 181 -6.06 -11.01 -11.15
CA VAL A 181 -5.41 -11.48 -9.91
C VAL A 181 -6.33 -12.43 -9.15
N ALA A 182 -7.64 -12.17 -9.10
CA ALA A 182 -8.60 -13.06 -8.46
C ALA A 182 -8.63 -14.44 -9.13
N ASP A 183 -8.67 -14.50 -10.46
CA ASP A 183 -8.68 -15.75 -11.23
C ASP A 183 -7.41 -16.58 -10.98
N LYS A 184 -6.23 -15.94 -10.95
CA LYS A 184 -4.95 -16.63 -10.70
C LYS A 184 -4.81 -17.14 -9.28
N VAL A 185 -5.38 -16.44 -8.31
CA VAL A 185 -5.41 -16.86 -6.91
C VAL A 185 -6.57 -17.82 -6.63
N GLN A 186 -7.37 -18.15 -7.65
CA GLN A 186 -8.58 -18.99 -7.55
C GLN A 186 -9.60 -18.45 -6.54
N LEU A 187 -9.66 -17.13 -6.38
CA LEU A 187 -10.64 -16.47 -5.53
C LEU A 187 -11.99 -16.41 -6.25
N ASN A 188 -13.07 -16.75 -5.54
CA ASN A 188 -14.42 -16.56 -6.08
C ASN A 188 -14.66 -15.08 -6.44
N LEU A 189 -15.00 -14.83 -7.71
CA LEU A 189 -15.22 -13.50 -8.25
C LEU A 189 -16.31 -12.71 -7.52
N ASP A 190 -17.32 -13.39 -6.94
CA ASP A 190 -18.37 -12.70 -6.18
C ASP A 190 -17.83 -12.15 -4.85
N VAL A 191 -16.86 -12.84 -4.23
CA VAL A 191 -16.16 -12.33 -3.05
C VAL A 191 -15.31 -11.13 -3.46
N ALA A 192 -14.55 -11.22 -4.55
CA ALA A 192 -13.79 -10.09 -5.08
C ALA A 192 -14.68 -8.88 -5.40
N ARG A 193 -15.86 -9.10 -6.00
CA ARG A 193 -16.87 -8.07 -6.28
C ARG A 193 -17.39 -7.43 -4.99
N THR A 194 -17.66 -8.23 -3.96
CA THR A 194 -18.13 -7.74 -2.66
C THR A 194 -17.10 -6.81 -2.01
N VAL A 195 -15.83 -7.24 -1.97
CA VAL A 195 -14.75 -6.43 -1.39
C VAL A 195 -14.52 -5.17 -2.20
N PHE A 196 -14.49 -5.27 -3.53
CA PHE A 196 -14.34 -4.13 -4.43
C PHE A 196 -15.46 -3.09 -4.22
N SER A 197 -16.71 -3.55 -4.23
CA SER A 197 -17.88 -2.69 -4.05
C SER A 197 -17.88 -1.98 -2.70
N ARG A 198 -17.40 -2.65 -1.64
CA ARG A 198 -17.28 -2.06 -0.31
C ARG A 198 -16.19 -0.98 -0.23
N ILE A 199 -15.04 -1.19 -0.87
CA ILE A 199 -14.01 -0.15 -0.98
C ILE A 199 -14.53 1.02 -1.80
N ALA A 200 -15.13 0.75 -2.96
CA ALA A 200 -15.67 1.75 -3.85
C ALA A 200 -16.77 2.59 -3.17
N SER A 201 -17.70 1.94 -2.46
CA SER A 201 -18.76 2.63 -1.75
C SER A 201 -18.21 3.48 -0.61
N THR A 202 -17.27 2.97 0.18
CA THR A 202 -16.63 3.71 1.28
C THR A 202 -15.90 4.94 0.75
N VAL A 203 -15.04 4.79 -0.26
CA VAL A 203 -14.31 5.89 -0.90
C VAL A 203 -15.26 6.96 -1.43
N ASN A 204 -16.33 6.57 -2.13
CA ASN A 204 -17.28 7.52 -2.69
C ASN A 204 -18.14 8.19 -1.61
N ALA A 205 -18.45 7.48 -0.52
CA ALA A 205 -19.21 8.02 0.60
C ALA A 205 -18.53 9.26 1.20
N GLN A 206 -17.20 9.25 1.31
CA GLN A 206 -16.46 10.38 1.88
C GLN A 206 -16.71 11.67 1.11
N ARG A 207 -16.82 11.60 -0.23
CA ARG A 207 -17.06 12.79 -1.06
C ARG A 207 -18.55 13.14 -1.14
N GLN A 208 -19.41 12.14 -1.28
CA GLN A 208 -20.84 12.35 -1.58
C GLN A 208 -21.69 12.63 -0.35
N SER A 209 -21.23 12.27 0.85
CA SER A 209 -21.98 12.46 2.09
C SER A 209 -21.07 12.84 3.26
N PHE A 210 -21.55 13.78 4.08
CA PHE A 210 -20.88 14.16 5.32
C PHE A 210 -21.26 13.19 6.44
N ILE A 211 -20.27 12.45 6.93
CA ILE A 211 -20.33 11.50 8.03
C ILE A 211 -19.36 11.99 9.11
N LEU A 212 -19.88 12.30 10.29
CA LEU A 212 -19.06 12.80 11.40
C LEU A 212 -17.98 11.77 11.79
N GLY A 213 -16.73 12.22 11.90
CA GLY A 213 -15.57 11.37 12.21
C GLY A 213 -14.97 10.61 11.01
N TYR A 214 -15.57 10.72 9.83
CA TYR A 214 -15.06 10.08 8.59
C TYR A 214 -14.84 11.09 7.45
N SER A 215 -15.75 12.04 7.31
CA SER A 215 -15.75 13.03 6.25
C SER A 215 -14.77 14.17 6.52
N VAL A 216 -14.19 14.69 5.44
CA VAL A 216 -13.29 15.85 5.47
C VAL A 216 -14.11 17.12 5.20
N LEU A 217 -13.99 18.09 6.09
CA LEU A 217 -14.63 19.41 5.95
C LEU A 217 -14.13 20.11 4.67
N GLY A 218 -15.05 20.75 3.95
CA GLY A 218 -14.74 21.44 2.68
C GLY A 218 -14.70 20.53 1.44
N LEU A 219 -14.67 19.21 1.61
CA LEU A 219 -14.68 18.24 0.50
C LEU A 219 -15.96 17.40 0.43
N SER A 220 -16.51 17.05 1.59
CA SER A 220 -17.65 16.14 1.69
C SER A 220 -18.95 16.92 1.58
N PHE A 221 -19.85 16.51 0.69
CA PHE A 221 -21.16 17.15 0.54
C PHE A 221 -22.08 16.79 1.71
N LEU A 222 -22.88 17.77 2.18
CA LEU A 222 -23.96 17.46 3.11
C LEU A 222 -25.02 16.62 2.40
N SER A 223 -25.59 15.66 3.12
CA SER A 223 -26.71 14.87 2.62
C SER A 223 -27.92 15.76 2.33
N ARG A 224 -28.83 15.30 1.45
CA ARG A 224 -30.04 16.04 1.10
C ARG A 224 -30.87 16.32 2.36
N ARG A 225 -31.25 17.59 2.54
CA ARG A 225 -32.07 18.03 3.68
C ARG A 225 -33.37 17.23 3.75
N GLY A 226 -33.71 16.73 4.94
CA GLY A 226 -34.95 16.00 5.22
C GLY A 226 -34.92 14.50 4.91
N SER A 227 -33.79 13.94 4.44
CA SER A 227 -33.64 12.50 4.29
C SER A 227 -33.08 11.86 5.56
N GLU A 228 -33.70 10.77 6.03
CA GLU A 228 -33.13 9.94 7.11
C GLU A 228 -31.93 9.09 6.64
N GLU A 229 -31.77 8.92 5.33
CA GLU A 229 -30.73 8.08 4.73
C GLU A 229 -29.86 8.91 3.77
N ALA A 230 -28.56 8.72 3.86
CA ALA A 230 -27.62 9.20 2.87
C ALA A 230 -27.51 8.17 1.73
N LYS A 231 -27.22 8.64 0.52
CA LYS A 231 -27.07 7.78 -0.65
C LYS A 231 -25.67 7.92 -1.22
N VAL A 232 -25.09 6.80 -1.66
CA VAL A 232 -23.80 6.77 -2.36
C VAL A 232 -23.96 6.08 -3.69
N ALA A 233 -23.57 6.76 -4.76
CA ALA A 233 -23.40 6.19 -6.08
C ALA A 233 -21.95 5.75 -6.26
N PHE A 234 -21.74 4.52 -6.75
CA PHE A 234 -20.42 3.99 -7.09
C PHE A 234 -20.52 3.00 -8.26
N THR A 235 -19.41 2.78 -8.96
CA THR A 235 -19.32 1.79 -10.03
C THR A 235 -18.81 0.47 -9.46
N ASP A 236 -19.53 -0.63 -9.71
CA ASP A 236 -19.14 -1.97 -9.27
C ASP A 236 -18.05 -2.60 -10.15
N LEU A 237 -17.51 -3.76 -9.75
CA LEU A 237 -16.43 -4.45 -10.48
C LEU A 237 -16.76 -4.78 -11.95
N ASP A 238 -18.05 -4.78 -12.32
CA ASP A 238 -18.52 -5.06 -13.68
C ASP A 238 -18.78 -3.80 -14.50
N GLY A 239 -18.55 -2.61 -13.93
CA GLY A 239 -18.80 -1.35 -14.62
C GLY A 239 -20.23 -0.83 -14.49
N ILE A 240 -21.05 -1.44 -13.64
CA ILE A 240 -22.44 -1.04 -13.42
C ILE A 240 -22.47 0.01 -12.32
N GLU A 241 -23.07 1.16 -12.60
CA GLU A 241 -23.36 2.16 -11.58
C GLU A 241 -24.46 1.66 -10.63
N ARG A 242 -24.18 1.75 -9.33
CA ARG A 242 -25.09 1.33 -8.27
C ARG A 242 -25.21 2.41 -7.22
N GLU A 243 -26.40 2.51 -6.65
CA GLU A 243 -26.70 3.41 -5.55
C GLU A 243 -27.06 2.60 -4.31
N ILE A 244 -26.43 2.91 -3.18
CA ILE A 244 -26.78 2.32 -1.87
C ILE A 244 -27.21 3.40 -0.89
N GLY A 245 -28.25 3.10 -0.11
CA GLY A 245 -28.69 3.91 1.02
C GLY A 245 -28.00 3.47 2.32
N PHE A 246 -27.55 4.41 3.13
CA PHE A 246 -26.93 4.15 4.42
C PHE A 246 -27.26 5.25 5.43
N LYS A 247 -27.31 4.90 6.72
CA LYS A 247 -27.53 5.86 7.81
C LYS A 247 -26.25 6.18 8.57
N HIS A 248 -25.43 5.16 8.76
CA HIS A 248 -24.24 5.22 9.61
C HIS A 248 -23.05 4.54 8.92
N VAL A 249 -21.83 4.79 9.42
CA VAL A 249 -20.59 4.30 8.79
C VAL A 249 -20.47 2.77 8.81
N ASP A 250 -21.03 2.12 9.83
CA ASP A 250 -21.12 0.67 9.97
C ASP A 250 -21.93 0.02 8.85
N HIS A 251 -22.95 0.70 8.30
CA HIS A 251 -23.66 0.19 7.13
C HIS A 251 -22.73 0.05 5.92
N LEU A 252 -21.78 0.96 5.74
CA LEU A 252 -20.78 0.87 4.67
C LEU A 252 -19.72 -0.18 5.00
N GLN A 253 -19.29 -0.29 6.26
CA GLN A 253 -18.24 -1.22 6.69
C GLN A 253 -18.68 -2.68 6.73
N LEU A 254 -19.89 -2.96 7.22
CA LEU A 254 -20.36 -4.30 7.55
C LEU A 254 -21.69 -4.67 6.90
N GLY A 255 -22.44 -3.69 6.39
CA GLY A 255 -23.80 -3.91 5.87
C GLY A 255 -23.86 -4.96 4.76
N PHE A 256 -24.94 -5.74 4.78
CA PHE A 256 -25.36 -6.64 3.72
C PHE A 256 -26.33 -5.91 2.78
N TYR A 257 -25.93 -5.77 1.52
CA TYR A 257 -26.78 -5.17 0.48
C TYR A 257 -27.22 -6.25 -0.51
N LEU A 258 -28.54 -6.42 -0.65
CA LEU A 258 -29.11 -7.44 -1.52
C LEU A 258 -28.66 -7.23 -2.98
N GLY A 259 -28.20 -8.30 -3.64
CA GLY A 259 -27.72 -8.26 -5.03
C GLY A 259 -26.34 -7.59 -5.21
N LEU A 260 -25.69 -7.22 -4.11
CA LEU A 260 -24.38 -6.56 -4.08
C LEU A 260 -23.37 -7.31 -3.22
N THR A 261 -23.79 -7.73 -2.03
CA THR A 261 -22.98 -8.46 -1.06
C THR A 261 -23.25 -9.95 -1.19
N SER A 262 -22.19 -10.75 -1.35
CA SER A 262 -22.30 -12.21 -1.30
C SER A 262 -22.80 -12.68 0.06
N LEU A 263 -23.63 -13.74 0.06
CA LEU A 263 -24.12 -14.36 1.31
C LEU A 263 -22.94 -14.78 2.19
N GLY A 264 -23.03 -14.47 3.48
CA GLY A 264 -21.96 -14.71 4.46
C GLY A 264 -20.92 -13.59 4.57
N TYR A 265 -20.89 -12.62 3.65
CA TYR A 265 -19.89 -11.53 3.64
C TYR A 265 -20.47 -10.15 4.01
N GLY A 266 -21.51 -10.14 4.83
CA GLY A 266 -22.12 -8.93 5.39
C GLY A 266 -23.14 -9.24 6.48
N TYR A 267 -23.51 -8.20 7.24
CA TYR A 267 -24.45 -8.26 8.35
C TYR A 267 -25.71 -7.44 8.03
N LEU A 268 -26.87 -7.95 8.45
CA LEU A 268 -28.08 -7.14 8.54
C LEU A 268 -27.98 -6.27 9.78
N LEU A 269 -27.87 -4.97 9.59
CA LEU A 269 -27.61 -4.01 10.65
C LEU A 269 -28.88 -3.28 11.10
N PRO A 270 -28.97 -2.91 12.39
CA PRO A 270 -30.08 -2.10 12.89
C PRO A 270 -30.02 -0.68 12.32
N ARG A 271 -31.10 0.09 12.52
CA ARG A 271 -31.15 1.50 12.11
C ARG A 271 -30.30 2.42 12.99
N GLU A 272 -29.91 1.96 14.17
CA GLU A 272 -29.06 2.72 15.10
C GLU A 272 -27.58 2.35 14.95
N LEU A 273 -26.70 3.23 15.42
CA LEU A 273 -25.26 3.00 15.38
C LEU A 273 -24.86 1.83 16.31
N ILE A 274 -24.14 0.85 15.77
CA ILE A 274 -23.62 -0.30 16.53
C ILE A 274 -22.27 -0.03 17.20
N HIS A 275 -21.55 1.01 16.77
CA HIS A 275 -20.24 1.39 17.31
C HIS A 275 -20.38 1.96 18.72
N LYS A 276 -19.44 1.58 19.59
CA LYS A 276 -19.33 2.08 20.96
C LYS A 276 -18.77 3.50 20.94
N MET A 277 -19.47 4.44 21.57
CA MET A 277 -18.98 5.79 21.81
C MET A 277 -18.50 5.90 23.27
N PRO A 278 -17.19 5.85 23.55
CA PRO A 278 -16.69 5.96 24.91
C PRO A 278 -16.95 7.36 25.46
N LYS A 279 -17.33 7.48 26.73
CA LYS A 279 -17.41 8.79 27.40
C LYS A 279 -16.00 9.31 27.65
N LYS A 280 -15.74 10.57 27.29
CA LYS A 280 -14.49 11.28 27.56
C LYS A 280 -14.78 12.46 28.49
N LEU A 281 -14.01 12.59 29.57
CA LEU A 281 -14.05 13.76 30.44
C LEU A 281 -13.19 14.86 29.82
N LEU A 282 -13.79 16.02 29.55
CA LEU A 282 -13.04 17.18 29.08
C LEU A 282 -12.24 17.81 30.24
N PRO A 283 -11.16 18.58 29.95
CA PRO A 283 -10.44 19.35 30.97
C PRO A 283 -11.34 20.31 31.76
N THR A 284 -12.49 20.69 31.19
CA THR A 284 -13.53 21.52 31.80
C THR A 284 -14.41 20.77 32.80
N GLY A 285 -14.21 19.46 32.99
CA GLY A 285 -14.99 18.62 33.90
C GLY A 285 -16.29 18.04 33.30
N PHE A 286 -16.64 18.39 32.07
CA PHE A 286 -17.84 17.87 31.40
C PHE A 286 -17.55 16.52 30.71
N GLU A 287 -18.45 15.55 30.91
CA GLU A 287 -18.46 14.30 30.13
C GLU A 287 -19.07 14.54 28.75
N VAL A 288 -18.33 14.20 27.70
CA VAL A 288 -18.81 14.19 26.31
C VAL A 288 -18.66 12.80 25.71
N LEU A 289 -19.49 12.50 24.71
CA LEU A 289 -19.30 11.30 23.90
C LEU A 289 -18.06 11.48 23.03
N GLY A 290 -17.09 10.59 23.24
CA GLY A 290 -15.90 10.48 22.41
C GLY A 290 -16.15 9.69 21.13
N ALA A 291 -15.19 9.78 20.22
CA ALA A 291 -15.18 8.96 19.01
C ALA A 291 -14.90 7.48 19.34
N PRO A 292 -15.45 6.52 18.58
CA PRO A 292 -15.07 5.12 18.65
C PRO A 292 -13.56 4.90 18.49
N SER A 293 -13.04 3.85 19.12
CA SER A 293 -11.60 3.56 19.17
C SER A 293 -10.95 3.42 17.78
N PHE A 294 -11.67 2.87 16.79
CA PHE A 294 -11.16 2.81 15.41
C PHE A 294 -11.05 4.18 14.72
N ILE A 295 -11.89 5.16 15.07
CA ILE A 295 -11.76 6.53 14.55
C ILE A 295 -10.53 7.20 15.18
N ASP A 296 -10.31 6.98 16.48
CA ASP A 296 -9.13 7.46 17.20
C ASP A 296 -7.84 6.90 16.57
N LEU A 297 -7.81 5.61 16.22
CA LEU A 297 -6.71 4.99 15.48
C LEU A 297 -6.41 5.73 14.16
N VAL A 298 -7.41 5.98 13.33
CA VAL A 298 -7.21 6.66 12.04
C VAL A 298 -6.73 8.09 12.25
N LEU A 299 -7.30 8.80 13.22
CA LEU A 299 -6.87 10.15 13.59
C LEU A 299 -5.39 10.15 14.01
N ARG A 300 -4.97 9.21 14.86
CA ARG A 300 -3.56 9.07 15.28
C ARG A 300 -2.63 8.84 14.11
N LYS A 301 -3.02 7.99 13.15
CA LYS A 301 -2.22 7.75 11.95
C LYS A 301 -2.05 9.01 11.10
N VAL A 302 -3.12 9.79 10.89
CA VAL A 302 -3.03 11.03 10.11
C VAL A 302 -2.18 12.09 10.83
N LEU A 303 -2.35 12.24 12.14
CA LEU A 303 -1.55 13.16 12.93
C LEU A 303 -0.06 12.76 12.95
N ARG A 304 0.25 11.47 13.06
CA ARG A 304 1.64 10.99 12.98
C ARG A 304 2.23 11.20 11.60
N PHE A 305 1.45 11.02 10.53
CA PHE A 305 1.89 11.37 9.17
C PHE A 305 2.23 12.85 9.05
N ARG A 306 1.41 13.74 9.61
CA ARG A 306 1.71 15.18 9.70
C ARG A 306 3.03 15.43 10.41
N ASP A 307 3.15 14.92 11.65
CA ASP A 307 4.29 15.18 12.52
C ASP A 307 5.61 14.62 11.94
N THR A 308 5.52 13.62 11.05
CA THR A 308 6.68 13.01 10.40
C THR A 308 6.95 13.49 8.97
N PHE A 309 6.07 14.29 8.37
CA PHE A 309 6.12 14.61 6.94
C PHE A 309 7.40 15.33 6.51
N ALA A 310 7.83 16.32 7.28
CA ALA A 310 9.04 17.10 6.98
C ALA A 310 10.32 16.23 6.99
N TYR A 311 10.34 15.15 7.79
CA TYR A 311 11.48 14.24 7.87
C TYR A 311 11.71 13.41 6.60
N ASN A 312 10.78 13.44 5.64
CA ASN A 312 11.00 12.83 4.32
C ASN A 312 12.23 13.41 3.61
N ALA A 313 12.51 14.71 3.77
CA ALA A 313 13.69 15.36 3.18
C ALA A 313 14.99 14.69 3.68
N PHE A 314 15.12 14.49 4.99
CA PHE A 314 16.26 13.80 5.59
C PHE A 314 16.27 12.30 5.26
N SER A 315 15.09 11.67 5.17
CA SER A 315 14.97 10.25 4.83
C SER A 315 15.47 9.95 3.42
N PHE A 316 15.24 10.84 2.45
CA PHE A 316 15.74 10.67 1.08
C PHE A 316 17.26 10.86 0.99
N ALA A 317 17.82 11.76 1.79
CA ALA A 317 19.25 12.04 1.84
C ALA A 317 20.04 11.12 2.79
N ASN A 318 19.33 10.23 3.49
CA ASN A 318 19.89 9.38 4.52
C ASN A 318 21.03 8.48 3.99
N TYR A 319 21.93 8.10 4.90
CA TYR A 319 23.14 7.29 4.66
C TYR A 319 24.23 7.98 3.84
N ASN A 320 24.22 9.31 3.76
CA ASN A 320 25.20 10.13 3.05
C ASN A 320 25.99 11.01 4.04
N LYS A 321 27.31 10.78 4.15
CA LYS A 321 28.18 11.51 5.09
C LYS A 321 28.36 12.97 4.68
N TRP A 322 28.76 13.83 5.61
CA TRP A 322 28.98 15.25 5.32
C TRP A 322 30.00 15.47 4.17
N GLU A 323 31.08 14.70 4.11
CA GLU A 323 32.08 14.76 3.03
C GLU A 323 31.49 14.36 1.68
N GLU A 324 30.64 13.33 1.71
CA GLU A 324 29.93 12.80 0.54
C GLU A 324 28.85 13.75 0.03
N GLN A 325 28.29 14.61 0.89
CA GLN A 325 27.34 15.66 0.48
C GLN A 325 28.02 16.74 -0.37
N ARG A 326 29.34 16.97 -0.20
CA ARG A 326 30.09 17.97 -0.95
C ARG A 326 30.49 17.50 -2.36
N SER A 327 30.66 16.20 -2.57
CA SER A 327 31.11 15.66 -3.86
C SER A 327 30.44 14.33 -4.21
N TYR A 328 29.82 14.28 -5.39
CA TYR A 328 29.20 13.06 -5.91
C TYR A 328 30.22 11.94 -6.22
N HIS A 329 31.50 12.28 -6.36
CA HIS A 329 32.57 11.30 -6.56
C HIS A 329 32.83 10.47 -5.31
N LEU A 330 32.62 11.05 -4.13
CA LEU A 330 32.82 10.40 -2.84
C LEU A 330 31.56 9.70 -2.34
N SER A 331 30.39 10.09 -2.84
CA SER A 331 29.10 9.59 -2.34
C SER A 331 28.83 8.12 -2.69
N GLU A 332 28.98 7.26 -1.68
CA GLU A 332 28.60 5.85 -1.74
C GLU A 332 27.09 5.67 -2.00
N ARG A 333 26.27 6.60 -1.49
CA ARG A 333 24.81 6.61 -1.74
C ARG A 333 24.49 6.86 -3.21
N ALA A 334 25.21 7.77 -3.86
CA ALA A 334 25.08 8.01 -5.29
C ALA A 334 25.58 6.79 -6.11
N ASP A 335 26.63 6.09 -5.66
CA ASP A 335 27.10 4.85 -6.28
C ASP A 335 26.11 3.69 -6.16
N GLN A 336 25.51 3.52 -4.98
CA GLN A 336 24.45 2.53 -4.77
C GLN A 336 23.28 2.78 -5.73
N TRP A 337 22.84 4.04 -5.86
CA TRP A 337 21.80 4.42 -6.83
C TRP A 337 22.23 4.11 -8.27
N PHE A 338 23.46 4.45 -8.64
CA PHE A 338 24.02 4.20 -9.97
C PHE A 338 24.02 2.71 -10.33
N ARG A 339 24.43 1.83 -9.40
CA ARG A 339 24.40 0.37 -9.59
C ARG A 339 22.99 -0.16 -9.86
N LEU A 340 22.00 0.33 -9.11
CA LEU A 340 20.60 -0.04 -9.32
C LEU A 340 20.06 0.44 -10.68
N GLN A 341 20.45 1.64 -11.12
CA GLN A 341 20.11 2.11 -12.47
C GLN A 341 20.80 1.29 -13.55
N LEU A 342 22.08 0.91 -13.36
CA LEU A 342 22.80 0.10 -14.34
C LEU A 342 22.08 -1.23 -14.59
N LEU A 343 21.65 -1.92 -13.52
CA LEU A 343 20.85 -3.14 -13.64
C LEU A 343 19.53 -2.89 -14.40
N ARG A 344 18.84 -1.78 -14.08
CA ARG A 344 17.61 -1.37 -14.79
C ARG A 344 17.85 -1.18 -16.28
N TYR A 345 18.86 -0.39 -16.67
CA TYR A 345 19.16 -0.11 -18.08
C TYR A 345 19.61 -1.37 -18.82
N HIS A 346 20.36 -2.26 -18.16
CA HIS A 346 20.74 -3.55 -18.74
C HIS A 346 19.50 -4.36 -19.15
N LEU A 347 18.52 -4.49 -18.25
CA LEU A 347 17.25 -5.16 -18.54
C LEU A 347 16.45 -4.47 -19.64
N GLU A 348 16.30 -3.14 -19.56
CA GLU A 348 15.59 -2.37 -20.59
C GLU A 348 16.22 -2.56 -21.97
N ASN A 349 17.54 -2.68 -22.05
CA ASN A 349 18.27 -2.90 -23.30
C ASN A 349 18.11 -4.33 -23.85
N ILE A 350 18.08 -5.35 -22.98
CA ILE A 350 17.75 -6.72 -23.39
C ILE A 350 16.36 -6.76 -24.02
N ALA A 351 15.36 -6.21 -23.32
CA ALA A 351 13.99 -6.18 -23.82
C ALA A 351 13.86 -5.36 -25.11
N LEU A 352 14.52 -4.21 -25.19
CA LEU A 352 14.51 -3.37 -26.39
C LEU A 352 15.18 -4.06 -27.59
N GLY A 353 16.30 -4.75 -27.37
CA GLY A 353 17.04 -5.44 -28.41
C GLY A 353 16.27 -6.62 -29.03
N ILE A 354 15.43 -7.29 -28.23
CA ILE A 354 14.51 -8.33 -28.70
C ILE A 354 13.29 -7.70 -29.38
N ALA A 355 12.61 -6.76 -28.71
CA ALA A 355 11.37 -6.18 -29.22
C ALA A 355 11.56 -5.44 -30.56
N ARG A 356 12.68 -4.72 -30.75
CA ARG A 356 12.99 -4.00 -32.00
C ARG A 356 13.15 -4.89 -33.24
N ARG A 357 13.28 -6.22 -33.08
CA ARG A 357 13.32 -7.13 -34.22
C ARG A 357 11.95 -7.31 -34.87
N TYR A 358 10.89 -7.03 -34.14
CA TYR A 358 9.51 -7.36 -34.51
C TYR A 358 8.54 -6.19 -34.35
N GLU A 359 8.91 -5.13 -33.63
CA GLU A 359 8.04 -3.99 -33.32
C GLU A 359 8.83 -2.67 -33.39
N ASP A 360 8.29 -1.71 -34.14
CA ASP A 360 8.88 -0.38 -34.33
C ASP A 360 8.14 0.71 -33.56
N ASN A 361 6.93 0.43 -33.04
CA ASN A 361 6.14 1.42 -32.33
C ASN A 361 6.84 1.83 -31.01
N PRO A 362 7.22 3.12 -30.84
CA PRO A 362 7.97 3.58 -29.67
C PRO A 362 7.21 3.43 -28.35
N VAL A 363 5.87 3.50 -28.38
CA VAL A 363 5.02 3.30 -27.20
C VAL A 363 5.09 1.83 -26.75
N LYS A 364 4.92 0.89 -27.68
CA LYS A 364 5.03 -0.55 -27.37
C LYS A 364 6.44 -0.93 -26.94
N LEU A 365 7.47 -0.40 -27.58
CA LEU A 365 8.87 -0.58 -27.15
C LEU A 365 9.09 -0.13 -25.70
N ARG A 366 8.49 0.98 -25.28
CA ARG A 366 8.51 1.44 -23.88
C ARG A 366 7.73 0.52 -22.94
N MET A 367 6.62 -0.04 -23.40
CA MET A 367 5.84 -1.02 -22.65
C MET A 367 6.63 -2.30 -22.42
N TYR A 368 7.33 -2.85 -23.43
CA TYR A 368 8.24 -3.99 -23.26
C TYR A 368 9.34 -3.74 -22.24
N LYS A 369 9.92 -2.52 -22.23
CA LYS A 369 10.87 -2.11 -21.18
C LYS A 369 10.23 -2.11 -19.78
N SER A 370 8.99 -1.66 -19.67
CA SER A 370 8.28 -1.67 -18.40
C SER A 370 7.92 -3.10 -17.97
N ALA A 371 7.59 -3.97 -18.93
CA ALA A 371 7.29 -5.37 -18.71
C ALA A 371 8.48 -6.13 -18.11
N VAL A 372 9.67 -5.99 -18.68
CA VAL A 372 10.87 -6.65 -18.15
C VAL A 372 11.25 -6.13 -16.76
N LEU A 373 11.06 -4.83 -16.50
CA LEU A 373 11.31 -4.26 -15.17
C LEU A 373 10.29 -4.74 -14.13
N GLN A 374 9.09 -5.11 -14.54
CA GLN A 374 8.08 -5.67 -13.64
C GLN A 374 8.53 -7.04 -13.09
N LEU A 375 9.16 -7.87 -13.92
CA LEU A 375 9.69 -9.19 -13.54
C LEU A 375 10.73 -9.12 -12.40
N LEU A 376 11.51 -8.04 -12.38
CA LEU A 376 12.45 -7.73 -11.30
C LEU A 376 11.80 -6.93 -10.16
N GLY A 377 10.89 -6.03 -10.53
CA GLY A 377 10.36 -4.97 -9.69
C GLY A 377 9.41 -5.46 -8.62
N TYR A 378 8.45 -6.31 -9.01
CA TYR A 378 7.29 -6.66 -8.20
C TYR A 378 7.63 -7.68 -7.11
N PRO A 379 8.30 -8.81 -7.42
CA PRO A 379 8.68 -9.77 -6.37
C PRO A 379 9.77 -9.25 -5.42
N ALA A 380 10.64 -8.35 -5.90
CA ALA A 380 11.75 -7.79 -5.12
C ALA A 380 11.50 -6.31 -4.74
N LYS A 381 10.28 -5.97 -4.31
CA LYS A 381 9.92 -4.61 -3.90
C LYS A 381 10.05 -4.44 -2.39
N ARG A 382 10.96 -3.55 -1.95
CA ARG A 382 11.31 -3.36 -0.52
C ARG A 382 10.38 -2.43 0.26
N HIS A 383 9.87 -1.38 -0.38
CA HIS A 383 9.30 -0.22 0.31
C HIS A 383 7.87 0.11 -0.13
N LYS A 384 7.13 -0.85 -0.69
CA LYS A 384 5.72 -0.62 -1.07
C LYS A 384 4.82 -1.74 -0.56
N TRP A 385 3.81 -1.35 0.20
CA TRP A 385 2.65 -2.19 0.52
C TRP A 385 2.01 -2.71 -0.78
N GLY A 386 1.43 -3.91 -0.73
CA GLY A 386 0.52 -4.42 -1.76
C GLY A 386 1.18 -5.18 -2.89
N TYR A 387 2.47 -5.51 -2.72
CA TYR A 387 3.22 -6.34 -3.66
C TYR A 387 3.52 -7.74 -3.11
N LYS A 388 3.08 -8.05 -1.88
CA LYS A 388 3.37 -9.34 -1.21
C LYS A 388 2.79 -10.53 -1.97
N VAL A 389 1.62 -10.37 -2.60
CA VAL A 389 1.02 -11.43 -3.43
C VAL A 389 1.96 -11.88 -4.54
N TYR A 390 2.71 -10.96 -5.15
CA TYR A 390 3.65 -11.29 -6.23
C TYR A 390 4.93 -11.95 -5.72
N SER A 391 5.29 -11.74 -4.45
CA SER A 391 6.39 -12.46 -3.81
C SER A 391 5.98 -13.83 -3.28
N SER A 392 4.68 -14.07 -3.03
CA SER A 392 4.15 -15.36 -2.56
C SER A 392 3.77 -16.32 -3.69
N MET A 393 3.54 -15.82 -4.91
CA MET A 393 3.33 -16.64 -6.10
C MET A 393 4.59 -17.44 -6.46
N SER A 394 4.41 -18.65 -7.00
CA SER A 394 5.47 -19.39 -7.71
C SER A 394 5.92 -18.61 -8.95
N ASP A 395 7.11 -18.92 -9.48
CA ASP A 395 7.60 -18.24 -10.68
C ASP A 395 6.74 -18.55 -11.90
N GLU A 396 6.16 -19.75 -11.97
CA GLU A 396 5.23 -20.18 -13.00
C GLU A 396 3.91 -19.39 -12.95
N GLU A 397 3.31 -19.25 -11.75
CA GLU A 397 2.11 -18.43 -11.54
C GLU A 397 2.37 -16.97 -11.90
N PHE A 398 3.48 -16.41 -11.41
CA PHE A 398 3.83 -15.03 -11.67
C PHE A 398 4.15 -14.78 -13.15
N LYS A 399 4.84 -15.71 -13.83
CA LYS A 399 5.07 -15.67 -15.28
C LYS A 399 3.74 -15.69 -16.04
N GLY A 400 2.84 -16.60 -15.68
CA GLY A 400 1.53 -16.73 -16.32
C GLY A 400 0.72 -15.44 -16.21
N TRP A 401 0.64 -14.88 -15.00
CA TRP A 401 0.03 -13.57 -14.77
C TRP A 401 0.70 -12.46 -15.59
N TRP A 402 2.03 -12.42 -15.61
CA TRP A 402 2.79 -11.39 -16.33
C TRP A 402 2.53 -11.42 -17.84
N LEU A 403 2.52 -12.61 -18.45
CA LEU A 403 2.22 -12.78 -19.87
C LEU A 403 0.81 -12.28 -20.22
N GLU A 404 -0.20 -12.71 -19.45
CA GLU A 404 -1.58 -12.30 -19.68
C GLU A 404 -1.79 -10.80 -19.47
N HIS A 405 -1.21 -10.24 -18.41
CA HIS A 405 -1.31 -8.81 -18.09
C HIS A 405 -0.80 -7.94 -19.24
N TRP A 406 0.37 -8.26 -19.80
CA TRP A 406 0.95 -7.48 -20.91
C TRP A 406 0.32 -7.80 -22.26
N LYS A 407 -0.11 -9.04 -22.49
CA LYS A 407 -0.87 -9.42 -23.69
C LYS A 407 -2.16 -8.63 -23.80
N LYS A 408 -2.91 -8.50 -22.69
CA LYS A 408 -4.15 -7.70 -22.63
C LYS A 408 -3.91 -6.21 -22.87
N GLN A 409 -2.71 -5.71 -22.58
CA GLN A 409 -2.29 -4.34 -22.90
C GLN A 409 -1.82 -4.17 -24.36
N GLY A 410 -1.92 -5.22 -25.18
CA GLY A 410 -1.59 -5.17 -26.61
C GLY A 410 -0.13 -5.50 -26.93
N LEU A 411 0.62 -6.12 -26.01
CA LEU A 411 1.94 -6.67 -26.31
C LEU A 411 1.82 -8.08 -26.91
N ASN A 412 2.69 -8.39 -27.87
CA ASN A 412 2.80 -9.71 -28.46
C ASN A 412 3.43 -10.70 -27.45
N GLU A 413 2.71 -11.79 -27.19
CA GLU A 413 3.10 -12.87 -26.28
C GLU A 413 4.38 -13.58 -26.69
N SER A 414 4.65 -13.78 -27.99
CA SER A 414 5.88 -14.45 -28.44
C SER A 414 7.12 -13.65 -28.09
N ILE A 415 7.05 -12.32 -28.23
CA ILE A 415 8.14 -11.40 -27.85
C ILE A 415 8.33 -11.41 -26.33
N LEU A 416 7.25 -11.43 -25.56
CA LEU A 416 7.31 -11.51 -24.09
C LEU A 416 7.97 -12.82 -23.63
N LEU A 417 7.63 -13.94 -24.26
CA LEU A 417 8.25 -15.24 -24.01
C LEU A 417 9.74 -15.22 -24.34
N GLU A 418 10.14 -14.69 -25.49
CA GLU A 418 11.55 -14.55 -25.86
C GLU A 418 12.33 -13.70 -24.84
N ILE A 419 11.74 -12.59 -24.38
CA ILE A 419 12.33 -11.75 -23.32
C ILE A 419 12.47 -12.54 -22.01
N TYR A 420 11.42 -13.26 -21.59
CA TYR A 420 11.43 -14.05 -20.36
C TYR A 420 12.49 -15.16 -20.44
N ASP A 421 12.52 -15.92 -21.52
CA ASP A 421 13.45 -17.02 -21.71
C ASP A 421 14.91 -16.55 -21.73
N ARG A 422 15.17 -15.33 -22.19
CA ARG A 422 16.50 -14.74 -22.16
C ARG A 422 16.99 -14.41 -20.75
N ILE A 423 16.10 -14.16 -19.80
CA ILE A 423 16.45 -13.67 -18.46
C ILE A 423 16.09 -14.63 -17.32
N LYS A 424 15.31 -15.68 -17.58
CA LYS A 424 14.77 -16.58 -16.54
C LYS A 424 15.82 -17.20 -15.62
N GLU A 425 17.00 -17.51 -16.15
CA GLU A 425 18.12 -18.08 -15.38
C GLU A 425 18.70 -17.08 -14.37
N TRP A 426 18.65 -15.79 -14.70
CA TRP A 426 19.32 -14.72 -13.94
C TRP A 426 18.37 -13.90 -13.08
N ILE A 427 17.06 -13.93 -13.36
CA ILE A 427 16.06 -13.07 -12.74
C ILE A 427 16.05 -13.21 -11.21
N LYS A 428 16.17 -14.43 -10.69
CA LYS A 428 16.21 -14.70 -9.24
C LYS A 428 17.44 -14.09 -8.60
N THR A 429 18.61 -14.32 -9.17
CA THR A 429 19.88 -13.75 -8.70
C THR A 429 19.84 -12.22 -8.75
N TRP A 430 19.27 -11.63 -9.79
CA TRP A 430 19.13 -10.18 -9.90
C TRP A 430 18.14 -9.61 -8.89
N ARG A 431 17.05 -10.32 -8.59
CA ARG A 431 16.12 -9.96 -7.50
C ARG A 431 16.86 -9.90 -6.16
N THR A 432 17.64 -10.93 -5.83
CA THR A 432 18.45 -10.98 -4.60
C THR A 432 19.48 -9.85 -4.55
N ARG A 433 20.29 -9.70 -5.61
CA ARG A 433 21.30 -8.63 -5.69
C ARG A 433 20.70 -7.23 -5.54
N LYS A 434 19.52 -6.98 -6.11
CA LYS A 434 18.81 -5.70 -5.95
C LYS A 434 18.40 -5.46 -4.50
N LEU A 435 17.96 -6.49 -3.78
CA LEU A 435 17.61 -6.38 -2.37
C LEU A 435 18.84 -6.11 -1.51
N GLU A 436 19.90 -6.89 -1.71
CA GLU A 436 21.20 -6.76 -1.04
C GLU A 436 21.81 -5.37 -1.28
N GLU A 437 21.97 -4.96 -2.55
CA GLU A 437 22.51 -3.64 -2.88
C GLU A 437 21.67 -2.52 -2.26
N GLY A 438 20.36 -2.73 -2.14
CA GLY A 438 19.47 -1.78 -1.49
C GLY A 438 19.66 -1.66 0.03
N MET A 439 20.07 -2.72 0.73
CA MET A 439 20.30 -2.75 2.18
C MET A 439 21.76 -2.45 2.56
N ARG A 440 22.71 -2.81 1.69
CA ARG A 440 24.16 -2.80 1.92
C ARG A 440 24.67 -1.53 2.57
N LEU A 441 24.31 -0.36 2.03
CA LEU A 441 24.81 0.91 2.55
C LEU A 441 24.27 1.20 3.95
N ARG A 442 22.97 0.95 4.18
CA ARG A 442 22.34 1.12 5.49
C ARG A 442 23.06 0.27 6.54
N GLU A 443 23.19 -1.03 6.28
CA GLU A 443 23.82 -1.98 7.20
C GLU A 443 25.27 -1.58 7.51
N ARG A 444 26.03 -1.22 6.47
CA ARG A 444 27.39 -0.72 6.62
C ARG A 444 27.46 0.54 7.48
N ARG A 445 26.56 1.51 7.31
CA ARG A 445 26.56 2.73 8.14
C ARG A 445 26.29 2.43 9.61
N TYR A 446 25.32 1.56 9.90
CA TYR A 446 25.04 1.17 11.28
C TYR A 446 26.20 0.41 11.93
N GLN A 447 26.85 -0.50 11.19
CA GLN A 447 28.04 -1.21 11.68
C GLN A 447 29.19 -0.25 11.98
N LEU A 448 29.47 0.70 11.08
CA LEU A 448 30.50 1.71 11.30
C LEU A 448 30.16 2.65 12.46
N ALA A 449 28.88 2.98 12.67
CA ALA A 449 28.45 3.81 13.79
C ALA A 449 28.59 3.07 15.12
N GLN A 450 28.30 1.76 15.15
CA GLN A 450 28.53 0.91 16.32
C GLN A 450 30.02 0.76 16.65
N ALA A 451 30.89 0.70 15.65
CA ALA A 451 32.34 0.62 15.86
C ALA A 451 32.97 1.91 16.41
N LEU A 452 32.24 3.04 16.38
CA LEU A 452 32.65 4.31 16.98
C LEU A 452 32.15 4.51 18.42
N LYS A 453 31.23 3.64 18.89
CA LYS A 453 30.79 3.58 20.28
C LYS A 453 31.77 2.76 21.09
#